data_AF-A0A4R4DW47-F1
#
_entry.id   AF-A0A4R4DW47-F1
#
_cell.length_a   1.000
_cell.length_b   1.000
_cell.length_c   1.000
_cell.angle_alpha   90.00
_cell.angle_beta   90.00
_cell.angle_gamma   90.00
#
_symmetry.space_group_name_H-M   'P 1'
#
loop_
_entity.id
_entity.type
_entity.pdbx_description
1 polymer ?
#
loop_
_entity_poly.entity_id
_entity_poly.type
_entity_poly.pdbx_seq_one_letter_code
_entity_poly.pdbx_strand_id
1 'polypeptide(L)' 'MHPAQFTYPAPELDYERMDIESLRRAYTREMDQFKTSLLNGTPWEEIQQCRLNVSSLSVALHNRLSTANRPRAGHTRRTK' A
#
# COMPACT_ATOMS: atom_id res chain seq x y z
N MET A 1 28.73 1.60 23.11
CA MET A 1 27.50 0.88 22.74
C MET A 1 26.69 1.79 21.84
N HIS A 2 26.72 1.58 20.52
CA HIS A 2 25.92 2.36 19.57
C HIS A 2 24.52 1.74 19.49
N PRO A 3 23.43 2.51 19.62
CA PRO A 3 22.11 2.00 19.28
C PRO A 3 22.09 1.76 17.76
N ALA A 4 21.82 0.53 17.36
CA ALA A 4 21.59 0.18 15.97
C ALA A 4 20.40 1.02 15.48
N GLN A 5 20.69 2.04 14.67
CA GLN A 5 19.67 2.74 13.89
C GLN A 5 19.16 1.72 12.87
N PHE A 6 18.07 1.05 13.22
CA PHE A 6 17.30 0.22 12.29
C PHE A 6 16.58 1.16 11.31
N THR A 7 17.33 1.66 10.34
CA THR A 7 16.76 2.26 9.13
C THR A 7 16.23 1.10 8.31
N TYR A 8 14.98 0.72 8.54
CA TYR A 8 14.27 -0.16 7.63
C TYR A 8 14.10 0.59 6.32
N PRO A 9 14.61 0.09 5.18
CA PRO A 9 14.21 0.65 3.91
C PRO A 9 12.72 0.37 3.79
N ALA A 10 11.89 1.42 3.91
CA ALA A 10 10.54 1.37 3.38
C ALA A 10 10.69 0.84 1.95
N PRO A 11 9.98 -0.23 1.55
CA PRO A 11 10.12 -0.71 0.18
C PRO A 11 9.75 0.47 -0.72
N GLU A 12 10.73 0.96 -1.47
CA GLU A 12 10.58 1.99 -2.52
C GLU A 12 9.79 1.42 -3.72
N LEU A 13 8.82 0.56 -3.46
CA LEU A 13 7.78 0.26 -4.42
C LEU A 13 6.87 1.49 -4.39
N ASP A 14 7.06 2.37 -5.37
CA ASP A 14 6.22 3.52 -5.62
C ASP A 14 4.82 3.03 -6.05
N TYR A 15 4.05 2.55 -5.07
CA TYR A 15 2.67 2.11 -5.22
C TYR A 15 1.79 3.25 -5.74
N GLU A 16 2.21 4.51 -5.59
CA GLU A 16 1.45 5.64 -6.12
C GLU A 16 1.47 5.66 -7.65
N ARG A 17 2.57 5.22 -8.30
CA ARG A 17 2.67 5.19 -9.77
C ARG A 17 2.05 3.97 -10.42
N MET A 18 1.72 2.93 -9.67
CA MET A 18 1.12 1.72 -10.21
C MET A 18 -0.34 1.93 -10.66
N ASP A 19 -0.74 1.26 -11.73
CA ASP A 19 -2.13 1.18 -12.15
C ASP A 19 -2.96 0.34 -11.17
N ILE A 20 -4.28 0.47 -11.24
CA ILE A 20 -5.20 -0.15 -10.28
C ILE A 20 -5.19 -1.69 -10.33
N GLU A 21 -4.96 -2.30 -11.50
CA GLU A 21 -4.92 -3.76 -11.63
C GLU A 21 -3.61 -4.32 -11.07
N SER A 22 -2.51 -3.62 -11.32
CA SER A 22 -1.20 -3.94 -10.74
C SER A 22 -1.21 -3.76 -9.22
N LEU A 23 -1.85 -2.72 -8.69
CA LEU A 23 -2.05 -2.54 -7.25
C LEU A 23 -2.89 -3.67 -6.63
N ARG A 24 -3.97 -4.10 -7.29
CA ARG A 24 -4.78 -5.23 -6.80
C ARG A 24 -3.97 -6.53 -6.78
N ARG A 25 -3.19 -6.80 -7.82
CA ARG A 25 -2.31 -7.98 -7.88
C ARG A 25 -1.25 -7.95 -6.78
N ALA A 26 -0.60 -6.81 -6.58
CA ALA A 26 0.38 -6.63 -5.52
C ALA A 26 -0.25 -6.83 -4.13
N TYR A 27 -1.42 -6.23 -3.88
CA TYR A 27 -2.16 -6.41 -2.62
C TYR A 27 -2.50 -7.88 -2.36
N THR A 28 -3.04 -8.60 -3.36
CA THR A 28 -3.36 -10.02 -3.21
C THR A 28 -2.13 -10.86 -2.89
N ARG A 29 -1.00 -10.60 -3.55
CA ARG A 29 0.26 -11.31 -3.32
C ARG A 29 0.81 -11.06 -1.91
N GLU A 30 0.92 -9.80 -1.50
CA GLU A 30 1.42 -9.43 -0.18
C GLU A 30 0.50 -9.95 0.93
N MET A 31 -0.81 -10.02 0.67
CA MET A 31 -1.79 -10.55 1.61
C MET A 31 -1.72 -12.07 1.75
N ASP A 32 -1.45 -12.79 0.66
CA ASP A 32 -1.17 -14.23 0.70
C ASP A 32 0.13 -14.53 1.45
N GLN A 33 1.18 -13.75 1.18
CA GLN A 33 2.45 -13.83 1.89
C GLN A 33 2.28 -13.55 3.38
N PHE A 34 1.54 -12.49 3.75
CA PHE A 34 1.27 -12.17 5.15
C PHE A 34 0.54 -13.31 5.88
N LYS A 35 -0.48 -13.91 5.27
CA LYS A 35 -1.19 -15.06 5.84
C LYS A 35 -0.27 -16.25 6.02
N THR A 36 0.53 -16.56 5.00
CA THR A 36 1.52 -17.64 5.04
C THR A 36 2.53 -17.41 6.15
N SER A 37 3.03 -16.17 6.30
CA SER A 37 3.98 -15.80 7.33
C SER A 37 3.43 -15.94 8.75
N LEU A 38 2.15 -15.62 8.97
CA LEU A 38 1.47 -15.81 10.25
C LEU A 38 1.36 -17.28 10.67
N LEU A 39 1.29 -18.20 9.70
CA LEU A 39 1.07 -19.63 9.95
C LEU A 39 2.38 -20.44 10.05
N ASN A 40 3.48 -19.94 9.48
CA ASN A 40 4.74 -20.67 9.36
C ASN A 40 5.77 -20.40 10.46
N GLY A 41 5.38 -19.72 11.55
CA GLY A 41 6.33 -19.39 12.64
C GLY A 41 7.39 -18.37 12.23
N THR A 42 7.08 -17.52 11.25
CA THR A 42 7.95 -16.44 10.78
C THR A 42 8.24 -15.46 11.91
N PRO A 43 9.46 -14.89 12.00
CA PRO A 43 9.77 -13.84 12.97
C PRO A 43 8.80 -12.67 12.90
N TRP A 44 8.52 -12.06 14.07
CA TRP A 44 7.53 -10.99 14.18
C TRP A 44 7.90 -9.76 13.34
N GLU A 45 9.19 -9.48 13.19
CA GLU A 45 9.73 -8.37 12.42
C GLU A 45 9.36 -8.47 10.93
N GLU A 46 9.46 -9.66 10.36
CA GLU A 46 9.07 -9.92 8.97
C GLU A 46 7.55 -9.86 8.78
N ILE A 47 6.80 -10.34 9.79
CA ILE A 47 5.33 -10.21 9.83
C ILE A 47 4.93 -8.72 9.86
N GLN A 48 5.64 -7.89 10.62
CA GLN A 48 5.42 -6.44 10.63
C GLN A 48 5.67 -5.81 9.27
N GLN A 49 6.72 -6.22 8.57
CA GLN A 49 7.01 -5.71 7.23
C GLN A 49 5.90 -6.07 6.24
N CYS A 50 5.44 -7.32 6.23
CA CYS A 50 4.31 -7.75 5.42
C CYS A 50 3.04 -6.94 5.75
N ARG A 51 2.77 -6.70 7.03
CA ARG A 51 1.64 -5.89 7.49
C ARG A 51 1.71 -4.44 7.00
N LEU A 52 2.91 -3.83 7.02
CA LEU A 52 3.12 -2.48 6.52
C LEU A 52 2.87 -2.40 5.01
N ASN A 53 3.41 -3.34 4.23
CA ASN A 53 3.20 -3.40 2.78
C ASN A 53 1.73 -3.49 2.41
N VAL A 54 1.01 -4.38 3.07
CA VAL A 54 -0.44 -4.54 2.91
C VAL A 54 -1.19 -3.24 3.21
N SER A 55 -0.82 -2.58 4.30
CA SER A 55 -1.48 -1.34 4.72
C SER A 55 -1.27 -0.23 3.69
N SER A 56 -0.03 -0.07 3.21
CA SER A 56 0.31 0.90 2.15
C SER A 56 -0.44 0.61 0.84
N LEU A 57 -0.51 -0.65 0.43
CA LEU A 57 -1.26 -1.06 -0.77
C LEU A 57 -2.77 -0.82 -0.63
N SER A 58 -3.34 -1.04 0.56
CA SER A 58 -4.75 -0.77 0.85
C SER A 58 -5.06 0.73 0.74
N VAL A 59 -4.19 1.59 1.30
CA VAL A 59 -4.31 3.05 1.19
C VAL A 59 -4.19 3.50 -0.27
N ALA A 60 -3.21 3.00 -1.01
CA ALA A 60 -3.04 3.33 -2.43
C ALA A 60 -4.27 2.92 -3.26
N LEU A 61 -4.82 1.72 -3.03
CA LEU A 61 -6.05 1.25 -3.67
C LEU A 61 -7.25 2.13 -3.33
N HIS A 62 -7.42 2.49 -2.05
CA HIS A 62 -8.50 3.37 -1.63
C HIS A 62 -8.40 4.75 -2.29
N ASN A 63 -7.21 5.35 -2.32
CA ASN A 63 -6.97 6.64 -2.95
C ASN A 63 -7.26 6.59 -4.46
N ARG A 64 -6.84 5.53 -5.15
CA ARG A 64 -7.10 5.34 -6.59
C ARG A 64 -8.59 5.14 -6.87
N LEU A 65 -9.29 4.33 -6.09
CA LEU A 65 -10.74 4.13 -6.23
C LEU A 65 -11.52 5.40 -5.90
N SER A 66 -11.14 6.13 -4.86
CA SER A 66 -11.77 7.38 -4.44
C SER A 66 -11.56 8.50 -5.48
N THR A 67 -10.36 8.62 -6.04
CA THR A 67 -10.08 9.58 -7.12
C THR A 67 -10.73 9.20 -8.45
N ALA A 68 -10.82 7.90 -8.77
CA ALA A 68 -11.55 7.43 -9.95
C ALA A 68 -13.07 7.63 -9.84
N ASN A 69 -13.63 7.47 -8.63
CA ASN A 69 -15.06 7.66 -8.36
C ASN A 69 -15.44 9.11 -8.01
N ARG A 70 -14.47 10.02 -7.86
CA ARG A 70 -14.78 11.44 -7.70
C ARG A 70 -15.32 11.94 -9.04
N PRO A 71 -16.62 12.28 -9.16
CA PRO A 71 -17.09 12.93 -10.38
C PRO A 71 -16.21 14.16 -10.57
N ARG A 72 -15.66 14.34 -11.79
CA ARG A 72 -14.99 15.59 -12.16
C ARG A 72 -15.98 16.67 -11.81
N ALA A 73 -15.71 17.41 -10.73
CA ALA A 73 -16.54 18.54 -10.35
C ALA A 73 -16.53 19.43 -11.58
N GLY A 74 -17.67 19.44 -12.29
CA GLY A 74 -17.86 20.29 -13.43
C GLY A 74 -17.47 21.68 -12.95
N HIS A 75 -16.43 22.22 -13.56
CA HIS A 75 -16.11 23.62 -13.43
C HIS A 75 -17.29 24.34 -14.08
N THR A 76 -18.39 24.51 -13.34
CA THR A 76 -19.46 25.44 -13.66
C THR A 76 -18.82 26.81 -13.54
N ARG A 77 -18.21 27.16 -14.66
CA ARG A 77 -17.83 28.48 -15.11
C ARG A 77 -18.76 29.49 -14.47
N ARG A 78 -18.20 30.27 -13.54
CA ARG A 78 -18.77 31.50 -13.01
C ARG A 78 -19.28 32.33 -14.18
N THR A 79 -20.57 32.29 -14.46
CA THR A 79 -21.24 33.18 -15.40
C THR A 79 -21.91 34.29 -14.61
N LYS A 80 -21.28 35.46 -14.73
CA LYS A 80 -21.76 36.84 -14.56
C LYS A 80 -22.88 37.09 -13.56
#